data_AF-A0AA41Q6U0-F1
#
_entry.id   AF-A0AA41Q6U0-F1
#
_cell.length_a   1.000
_cell.length_b   1.000
_cell.length_c   1.000
_cell.angle_alpha   90.00
_cell.angle_beta   90.00
_cell.angle_gamma   90.00
#
_symmetry.space_group_name_H-M   'P 1'
#
loop_
_entity.id
_entity.type
_entity.pdbx_description
1 polymer ?
#
loop_
_entity_poly.entity_id
_entity_poly.type
_entity_poly.pdbx_seq_one_letter_code
_entity_poly.pdbx_strand_id
1 'polypeptide(L)'
;MCTTQEPVIRAWITAHRKSLIIWAVVVGAVIAVVNTMNSMDPGAHRDKDGRVTTAGYEELVSLRSGDCFDSGGHLPSAGTRIMPLTTVKVVPCDRPHDAEAFASIELPAIAPAPNTPPFAEYAHGQCTSQAEAYILDPWSAPEGLRAFYTAEAIKNWGSGDRRMVCYFGLAGSTLTSSLRTDDAALTTEQKAYLKAAGPRGSAVAALPRGPEDLQAKLPAFNACAARAAAATREEIRVLESTPWSPAVGTEITALVAELRKEATVLDGLARTGQAGAFGEYADGTAYNAPLQDAVVQVRRALGLTTES
;
A
#
# COMPACT_ATOMS: atom_id res chain seq x y z
N MET A 1 84.54 33.61 -37.29
CA MET A 1 83.85 34.85 -37.70
C MET A 1 82.89 35.18 -36.55
N CYS A 2 83.29 36.08 -35.64
CA CYS A 2 82.83 37.50 -35.58
C CYS A 2 81.29 37.56 -35.45
N THR A 3 80.64 38.08 -34.40
CA THR A 3 81.00 39.07 -33.36
C THR A 3 80.03 38.95 -32.17
N THR A 4 80.51 39.40 -31.01
CA THR A 4 79.80 39.65 -29.74
C THR A 4 79.19 41.06 -29.68
N GLN A 5 77.98 41.25 -29.10
CA GLN A 5 77.69 42.26 -28.05
C GLN A 5 76.23 42.19 -27.52
N GLU A 6 76.10 42.10 -26.18
CA GLU A 6 74.94 42.37 -25.29
C GLU A 6 74.85 43.90 -24.97
N PRO A 7 73.97 44.47 -24.07
CA PRO A 7 72.93 43.91 -23.14
C PRO A 7 71.60 44.74 -23.10
N VAL A 8 70.61 44.39 -22.26
CA VAL A 8 69.88 45.22 -21.23
C VAL A 8 68.84 44.29 -20.53
N ILE A 9 69.12 43.66 -19.39
CA ILE A 9 68.78 44.10 -18.01
C ILE A 9 67.27 44.38 -17.77
N ARG A 10 66.53 43.43 -17.16
CA ARG A 10 65.85 43.54 -15.83
C ARG A 10 64.71 42.53 -15.64
N ALA A 11 64.96 41.61 -14.71
CA ALA A 11 64.07 41.17 -13.62
C ALA A 11 62.64 40.71 -13.95
N TRP A 12 62.36 39.41 -13.81
CA TRP A 12 61.08 38.91 -13.24
C TRP A 12 61.25 37.53 -12.55
N ILE A 13 62.29 37.37 -11.73
CA ILE A 13 62.36 36.27 -10.74
C ILE A 13 61.66 36.72 -9.46
N THR A 14 60.32 36.85 -9.50
CA THR A 14 59.45 36.94 -8.29
C THR A 14 57.98 36.60 -8.58
N ALA A 15 57.65 35.87 -9.64
CA ALA A 15 56.25 35.58 -10.01
C ALA A 15 55.77 34.13 -9.80
N HIS A 16 56.55 33.24 -9.17
CA HIS A 16 56.19 31.82 -9.09
C HIS A 16 55.92 31.27 -7.68
N ARG A 17 55.96 32.10 -6.62
CA ARG A 17 55.55 31.68 -5.25
C ARG A 17 54.12 32.09 -4.85
N LYS A 18 53.49 33.00 -5.59
CA LYS A 18 52.11 33.45 -5.28
C LYS A 18 51.02 32.64 -5.99
N SER A 19 51.35 31.92 -7.07
CA SER A 19 50.37 31.13 -7.84
C SER A 19 50.03 29.77 -7.21
N LEU A 20 50.93 29.17 -6.41
CA LEU A 20 50.64 27.91 -5.72
C LEU A 20 49.68 28.07 -4.53
N ILE A 21 49.71 29.23 -3.85
CA ILE A 21 48.79 29.52 -2.73
C ILE A 21 47.37 29.78 -3.26
N ILE A 22 47.26 30.49 -4.39
CA ILE A 22 45.96 30.79 -5.01
C ILE A 22 45.31 29.48 -5.53
N TRP A 23 46.07 28.59 -6.17
CA TRP A 23 45.53 27.29 -6.59
C TRP A 23 45.17 26.37 -5.42
N ALA A 24 45.94 26.35 -4.33
CA ALA A 24 45.61 25.54 -3.15
C ALA A 24 44.36 26.07 -2.41
N VAL A 25 44.15 27.39 -2.35
CA VAL A 25 42.94 27.98 -1.78
C VAL A 25 41.73 27.74 -2.68
N VAL A 26 41.88 27.83 -4.01
CA VAL A 26 40.78 27.54 -4.95
C VAL A 26 40.42 26.06 -4.94
N VAL A 27 41.40 25.14 -4.98
CA VAL A 27 41.15 23.69 -4.90
C VAL A 27 40.60 23.30 -3.52
N GLY A 28 41.12 23.89 -2.43
CA GLY A 28 40.60 23.68 -1.08
C GLY A 28 39.18 24.20 -0.90
N ALA A 29 38.85 25.36 -1.49
CA ALA A 29 37.49 25.91 -1.49
C ALA A 29 36.54 25.07 -2.35
N VAL A 30 36.98 24.56 -3.51
CA VAL A 30 36.19 23.64 -4.34
C VAL A 30 35.95 22.31 -3.63
N ILE A 31 36.96 21.73 -2.95
CA ILE A 31 36.80 20.49 -2.17
C ILE A 31 35.89 20.73 -0.95
N ALA A 32 36.00 21.87 -0.28
CA ALA A 32 35.11 22.22 0.84
C ALA A 32 33.66 22.41 0.36
N VAL A 33 33.44 23.07 -0.78
CA VAL A 33 32.12 23.23 -1.39
C VAL A 33 31.56 21.88 -1.86
N VAL A 34 32.36 21.02 -2.48
CA VAL A 34 31.96 19.65 -2.88
C VAL A 34 31.63 18.78 -1.66
N ASN A 35 32.39 18.88 -0.56
CA ASN A 35 32.08 18.17 0.68
C ASN A 35 30.82 18.68 1.38
N THR A 36 30.45 19.96 1.22
CA THR A 36 29.16 20.48 1.69
C THR A 36 27.99 20.15 0.75
N MET A 37 28.26 19.83 -0.52
CA MET A 37 27.25 19.43 -1.50
C MET A 37 26.89 17.93 -1.47
N ASN A 38 27.61 17.11 -0.70
CA ASN A 38 27.23 15.72 -0.39
C ASN A 38 26.28 15.59 0.81
N SER A 39 25.59 16.68 1.16
CA SER A 39 24.46 16.64 2.10
C SER A 39 23.23 16.04 1.39
N MET A 40 23.34 14.79 0.94
CA MET A 40 22.15 13.95 0.85
C MET A 40 21.56 13.96 2.25
N ASP A 41 20.33 14.45 2.41
CA ASP A 41 19.60 14.32 3.66
C ASP A 41 19.73 12.87 4.12
N PRO A 42 20.18 12.60 5.36
CA PRO A 42 20.39 11.24 5.81
C PRO A 42 19.08 10.46 5.66
N GLY A 43 19.16 9.32 4.96
CA GLY A 43 18.04 8.40 4.81
C GLY A 43 17.46 7.98 6.16
N ALA A 44 16.26 7.44 6.16
CA ALA A 44 15.57 7.07 7.38
C ALA A 44 16.31 5.93 8.11
N HIS A 45 16.54 6.10 9.42
CA HIS A 45 17.21 5.08 10.21
C HIS A 45 16.21 4.03 10.70
N ARG A 46 16.60 2.75 10.67
CA ARG A 46 15.75 1.61 11.01
C ARG A 46 16.36 0.74 12.08
N ASP A 47 15.52 0.09 12.87
CA ASP A 47 15.94 -0.97 13.78
C ASP A 47 16.16 -2.31 13.05
N LYS A 48 16.54 -3.34 13.83
CA LYS A 48 16.78 -4.71 13.32
C LYS A 48 15.53 -5.38 12.74
N ASP A 49 14.34 -4.91 13.13
CA ASP A 49 13.05 -5.43 12.68
C ASP A 49 12.52 -4.62 11.48
N GLY A 50 13.33 -3.67 10.98
CA GLY A 50 13.05 -2.84 9.81
C GLY A 50 12.20 -1.60 10.10
N ARG A 51 11.81 -1.36 11.36
CA ARG A 51 10.96 -0.22 11.75
C ARG A 51 11.75 1.07 11.75
N VAL A 52 11.16 2.13 11.23
CA VAL A 52 11.77 3.46 11.20
C VAL A 52 11.82 4.03 12.61
N THR A 53 13.02 4.39 13.06
CA THR A 53 13.31 4.94 14.39
C THR A 53 13.70 6.41 14.33
N THR A 54 14.22 6.86 13.19
CA THR A 54 14.54 8.28 12.95
C THR A 54 14.08 8.64 11.54
N ALA A 55 13.39 9.77 11.44
CA ALA A 55 12.88 10.26 10.17
C ALA A 55 14.02 10.62 9.21
N GLY A 56 13.76 10.46 7.92
CA GLY A 56 14.69 10.79 6.84
C GLY A 56 13.97 10.81 5.49
N TYR A 57 14.65 11.28 4.44
CA TYR A 57 14.11 11.26 3.09
C TYR A 57 14.50 9.97 2.38
N GLU A 58 13.53 9.33 1.73
CA GLU A 58 13.73 8.13 0.93
C GLU A 58 13.10 8.33 -0.44
N GLU A 59 13.65 7.66 -1.44
CA GLU A 59 12.99 7.52 -2.73
C GLU A 59 11.71 6.68 -2.59
N LEU A 60 10.64 7.08 -3.26
CA LEU A 60 9.35 6.36 -3.19
C LEU A 60 9.48 4.88 -3.54
N VAL A 61 10.31 4.57 -4.53
CA VAL A 61 10.54 3.19 -4.98
C VAL A 61 11.36 2.38 -3.98
N SER A 62 12.05 3.02 -3.03
CA SER A 62 12.84 2.36 -1.99
C SER A 62 12.05 2.11 -0.69
N LEU A 63 10.79 2.56 -0.64
CA LEU A 63 9.92 2.32 0.50
C LEU A 63 9.66 0.82 0.70
N ARG A 64 9.64 0.44 1.96
CA ARG A 64 9.39 -0.91 2.43
C ARG A 64 7.97 -1.01 2.97
N SER A 65 7.40 -2.20 2.92
CA SER A 65 6.15 -2.49 3.65
C SER A 65 6.35 -2.18 5.14
N GLY A 66 5.48 -1.36 5.72
CA GLY A 66 5.65 -0.81 7.07
C GLY A 66 6.13 0.63 7.14
N ASP A 67 6.49 1.25 6.01
CA ASP A 67 7.00 2.62 6.02
C ASP A 67 5.88 3.64 6.07
N CYS A 68 5.80 4.35 7.20
CA CYS A 68 4.98 5.53 7.34
C CYS A 68 5.73 6.75 6.79
N PHE A 69 5.07 7.58 6.00
CA PHE A 69 5.69 8.74 5.38
C PHE A 69 4.73 9.91 5.23
N ASP A 70 5.31 11.10 5.20
CA ASP A 70 4.65 12.36 4.94
C ASP A 70 4.91 12.77 3.49
N SER A 71 3.82 12.88 2.71
CA SER A 71 3.85 13.37 1.34
C SER A 71 3.91 14.90 1.25
N GLY A 72 3.84 15.62 2.37
CA GLY A 72 3.75 17.08 2.40
C GLY A 72 2.46 17.60 1.77
N GLY A 73 1.37 16.84 1.83
CA GLY A 73 0.09 17.19 1.23
C GLY A 73 -0.01 16.93 -0.29
N HIS A 74 0.88 16.12 -0.85
CA HIS A 74 0.90 15.79 -2.29
C HIS A 74 0.19 14.46 -2.60
N LEU A 75 -0.58 13.91 -1.66
CA LEU A 75 -1.38 12.72 -1.92
C LEU A 75 -2.30 12.94 -3.12
N PRO A 76 -2.37 11.97 -4.05
CA PRO A 76 -3.20 12.11 -5.24
C PRO A 76 -4.69 12.25 -4.89
N SER A 77 -5.41 13.05 -5.68
CA SER A 77 -6.87 13.13 -5.60
C SER A 77 -7.54 11.87 -6.14
N ALA A 78 -8.82 11.65 -5.84
CA ALA A 78 -9.54 10.41 -6.16
C ALA A 78 -9.42 9.93 -7.63
N GLY A 79 -9.25 10.86 -8.57
CA GLY A 79 -9.17 10.57 -10.01
C GLY A 79 -7.75 10.25 -10.52
N THR A 80 -6.71 10.40 -9.69
CA THR A 80 -5.32 10.10 -10.04
C THR A 80 -4.75 9.16 -8.99
N ARG A 81 -4.17 8.03 -9.38
CA ARG A 81 -3.63 7.05 -8.41
C ARG A 81 -2.11 7.08 -8.27
N ILE A 82 -1.47 8.03 -8.95
CA ILE A 82 -0.02 8.12 -9.11
C ILE A 82 0.50 9.27 -8.24
N MET A 83 1.48 8.96 -7.39
CA MET A 83 2.21 9.96 -6.59
C MET A 83 3.02 10.89 -7.50
N PRO A 84 2.94 12.23 -7.36
CA PRO A 84 3.70 13.17 -8.17
C PRO A 84 5.14 13.43 -7.66
N LEU A 85 5.47 12.92 -6.48
CA LEU A 85 6.78 13.07 -5.85
C LEU A 85 7.73 11.95 -6.28
N THR A 86 9.04 12.19 -6.15
CA THR A 86 10.08 11.14 -6.29
C THR A 86 10.67 10.69 -4.96
N THR A 87 10.58 11.55 -3.95
CA THR A 87 11.10 11.33 -2.61
C THR A 87 10.05 11.77 -1.61
N VAL A 88 10.02 11.10 -0.47
CA VAL A 88 9.10 11.40 0.63
C VAL A 88 9.84 11.38 1.95
N LYS A 89 9.27 12.05 2.94
CA LYS A 89 9.83 12.03 4.29
C LYS A 89 9.27 10.83 5.04
N VAL A 90 10.08 9.79 5.19
CA VAL A 90 9.73 8.62 5.99
C VAL A 90 9.89 8.97 7.47
N VAL A 91 8.92 8.57 8.29
CA VAL A 91 8.84 8.88 9.72
C VAL A 91 8.48 7.62 10.52
N PRO A 92 8.82 7.56 11.82
CA PRO A 92 8.25 6.54 12.71
C PRO A 92 6.72 6.59 12.69
N CYS A 93 6.07 5.43 12.65
CA CYS A 93 4.61 5.35 12.50
C CYS A 93 3.80 5.89 13.68
N ASP A 94 4.43 6.06 14.86
CA ASP A 94 3.84 6.73 16.03
C ASP A 94 3.91 8.26 15.94
N ARG A 95 4.44 8.80 14.84
CA ARG A 95 4.45 10.22 14.49
C ARG A 95 3.38 10.51 13.45
N PRO A 96 2.84 11.75 13.40
CA PRO A 96 1.91 12.16 12.36
C PRO A 96 2.48 11.93 10.95
N HIS A 97 1.70 11.29 10.10
CA HIS A 97 2.01 11.01 8.69
C HIS A 97 0.70 10.92 7.89
N ASP A 98 0.77 11.03 6.56
CA ASP A 98 -0.42 10.99 5.71
C ASP A 98 -0.51 9.70 4.86
N ALA A 99 0.55 8.90 4.81
CA ALA A 99 0.57 7.64 4.07
C ALA A 99 1.45 6.54 4.68
N GLU A 100 1.15 5.31 4.32
CA GLU A 100 1.89 4.12 4.73
C GLU A 100 2.03 3.13 3.58
N ALA A 101 3.27 2.75 3.27
CA ALA A 101 3.57 1.72 2.29
C ALA A 101 3.22 0.34 2.85
N PHE A 102 2.39 -0.41 2.13
CA PHE A 102 1.97 -1.75 2.55
C PHE A 102 2.56 -2.86 1.69
N ALA A 103 3.03 -2.56 0.48
CA ALA A 103 3.72 -3.53 -0.36
C ALA A 103 4.79 -2.88 -1.23
N SER A 104 5.88 -3.61 -1.46
CA SER A 104 6.87 -3.32 -2.49
C SER A 104 7.00 -4.56 -3.37
N ILE A 105 6.72 -4.41 -4.66
CA ILE A 105 6.51 -5.52 -5.60
C ILE A 105 7.48 -5.38 -6.76
N GLU A 106 8.26 -6.43 -7.03
CA GLU A 106 9.02 -6.56 -8.26
C GLU A 106 8.11 -7.03 -9.39
N LEU A 107 7.93 -6.20 -10.41
CA LEU A 107 7.09 -6.53 -11.54
C LEU A 107 7.84 -7.39 -12.58
N PRO A 108 7.20 -8.45 -13.10
CA PRO A 108 7.82 -9.29 -14.12
C PRO A 108 8.01 -8.50 -15.42
N ALA A 109 8.93 -8.95 -16.28
CA ALA A 109 9.19 -8.31 -17.57
C ALA A 109 7.97 -8.27 -18.51
N ILE A 110 7.00 -9.18 -18.30
CA ILE A 110 5.74 -9.25 -19.05
C ILE A 110 4.66 -8.29 -18.53
N ALA A 111 4.90 -7.59 -17.42
CA ALA A 111 3.94 -6.63 -16.88
C ALA A 111 3.67 -5.51 -17.92
N PRO A 112 2.43 -4.99 -17.99
CA PRO A 112 2.13 -3.87 -18.87
C PRO A 112 3.05 -2.67 -18.62
N ALA A 113 3.33 -1.89 -19.65
CA ALA A 113 4.16 -0.70 -19.50
C ALA A 113 3.47 0.34 -18.60
N PRO A 114 4.20 1.05 -17.71
CA PRO A 114 3.65 2.11 -16.89
C PRO A 114 2.92 3.20 -17.70
N ASN A 115 2.03 3.95 -17.06
CA ASN A 115 1.21 5.00 -17.68
C ASN A 115 0.30 4.53 -18.83
N THR A 116 0.02 3.24 -18.92
CA THR A 116 -0.96 2.68 -19.85
C THR A 116 -2.23 2.25 -19.11
N PRO A 117 -3.42 2.27 -19.75
CA PRO A 117 -4.64 1.75 -19.13
C PRO A 117 -4.52 0.31 -18.60
N PRO A 118 -3.87 -0.65 -19.32
CA PRO A 118 -3.66 -2.00 -18.79
C PRO A 118 -2.77 -2.05 -17.55
N PHE A 119 -1.79 -1.15 -17.42
CA PHE A 119 -0.97 -1.07 -16.21
C PHE A 119 -1.78 -0.61 -15.00
N ALA A 120 -2.66 0.37 -15.18
CA ALA A 120 -3.50 0.85 -14.07
C ALA A 120 -4.39 -0.26 -13.50
N GLU A 121 -4.99 -1.08 -14.37
CA GLU A 121 -5.78 -2.24 -13.96
C GLU A 121 -4.92 -3.31 -13.29
N TYR A 122 -3.77 -3.63 -13.88
CA TYR A 122 -2.82 -4.61 -13.32
C TYR A 122 -2.30 -4.19 -11.94
N ALA A 123 -1.82 -2.94 -11.81
CA ALA A 123 -1.32 -2.37 -10.55
C ALA A 123 -2.41 -2.33 -9.48
N HIS A 124 -3.64 -1.94 -9.85
CA HIS A 124 -4.78 -1.95 -8.94
C HIS A 124 -5.04 -3.37 -8.40
N GLY A 125 -5.07 -4.38 -9.28
CA GLY A 125 -5.24 -5.78 -8.86
C GLY A 125 -4.15 -6.27 -7.90
N GLN A 126 -2.88 -5.95 -8.19
CA GLN A 126 -1.76 -6.30 -7.30
C GLN A 126 -1.88 -5.64 -5.93
N CYS A 127 -2.15 -4.33 -5.89
CA CYS A 127 -2.24 -3.60 -4.63
C CYS A 127 -3.47 -3.99 -3.81
N THR A 128 -4.63 -4.25 -4.42
CA THR A 128 -5.82 -4.69 -3.67
C THR A 128 -5.57 -6.00 -2.93
N SER A 129 -4.94 -6.99 -3.58
CA SER A 129 -4.61 -8.26 -2.92
C SER A 129 -3.64 -8.11 -1.74
N GLN A 130 -2.71 -7.15 -1.81
CA GLN A 130 -1.75 -6.92 -0.73
C GLN A 130 -2.36 -6.07 0.41
N ALA A 131 -3.28 -5.16 0.08
CA ALA A 131 -3.98 -4.32 1.06
C ALA A 131 -4.77 -5.17 2.07
N GLU A 132 -5.47 -6.21 1.60
CA GLU A 132 -6.24 -7.15 2.42
C GLU A 132 -5.39 -7.94 3.41
N ALA A 133 -4.15 -8.27 3.03
CA ALA A 133 -3.22 -8.96 3.92
C ALA A 133 -2.58 -8.01 4.96
N TYR A 134 -2.60 -6.71 4.69
CA TYR A 134 -1.94 -5.70 5.52
C TYR A 134 -2.85 -5.13 6.61
N ILE A 135 -4.09 -4.80 6.26
CA ILE A 135 -5.11 -4.34 7.20
C ILE A 135 -6.03 -5.53 7.50
N LEU A 136 -5.77 -6.23 8.61
CA LEU A 136 -6.59 -7.40 8.99
C LEU A 136 -8.00 -6.99 9.39
N ASP A 137 -8.19 -5.78 9.91
CA ASP A 137 -9.51 -5.24 10.25
C ASP A 137 -9.85 -3.96 9.47
N PRO A 138 -10.43 -4.08 8.26
CA PRO A 138 -10.83 -2.92 7.46
C PRO A 138 -11.85 -2.01 8.16
N TRP A 139 -12.59 -2.49 9.16
CA TRP A 139 -13.54 -1.67 9.91
C TRP A 139 -12.85 -0.72 10.90
N SER A 140 -11.58 -0.98 11.23
CA SER A 140 -10.76 -0.04 11.99
C SER A 140 -10.06 1.00 11.12
N ALA A 141 -10.16 0.88 9.79
CA ALA A 141 -9.54 1.83 8.88
C ALA A 141 -10.29 3.18 8.95
N PRO A 142 -9.58 4.31 8.98
CA PRO A 142 -10.23 5.62 9.02
C PRO A 142 -11.01 5.90 7.73
N GLU A 143 -12.11 6.64 7.86
CA GLU A 143 -12.89 7.11 6.72
C GLU A 143 -12.00 7.91 5.75
N GLY A 144 -12.17 7.67 4.45
CA GLY A 144 -11.40 8.36 3.40
C GLY A 144 -10.03 7.74 3.10
N LEU A 145 -9.64 6.67 3.80
CA LEU A 145 -8.43 5.92 3.49
C LEU A 145 -8.51 5.31 2.08
N ARG A 146 -7.44 5.46 1.29
CA ARG A 146 -7.38 4.96 -0.08
C ARG A 146 -6.05 4.29 -0.39
N ALA A 147 -6.10 3.27 -1.23
CA ALA A 147 -4.92 2.61 -1.76
C ALA A 147 -4.46 3.25 -3.09
N PHE A 148 -3.17 3.51 -3.16
CA PHE A 148 -2.46 4.12 -4.28
C PHE A 148 -1.23 3.27 -4.65
N TYR A 149 -0.59 3.63 -5.76
CA TYR A 149 0.65 2.99 -6.19
C TYR A 149 1.61 3.99 -6.80
N THR A 150 2.90 3.70 -6.68
CA THR A 150 3.95 4.45 -7.38
C THR A 150 3.91 4.07 -8.85
N ALA A 151 4.02 5.06 -9.74
CA ALA A 151 4.31 4.77 -11.14
C ALA A 151 5.82 4.78 -11.42
N GLU A 152 6.66 5.32 -10.52
CA GLU A 152 8.04 5.74 -10.77
C GLU A 152 9.06 4.68 -11.20
N ALA A 153 8.72 3.39 -11.17
CA ALA A 153 9.41 2.37 -11.96
C ALA A 153 9.67 2.86 -13.42
N ILE A 154 8.84 3.78 -13.91
CA ILE A 154 8.95 4.54 -15.17
C ILE A 154 10.37 4.97 -15.55
N LYS A 155 11.17 5.55 -14.64
CA LYS A 155 12.46 6.17 -15.07
C LYS A 155 13.47 5.12 -15.55
N ASN A 156 13.39 3.91 -15.01
CA ASN A 156 14.32 2.80 -15.25
C ASN A 156 13.62 1.52 -15.76
N TRP A 157 12.35 1.61 -16.17
CA TRP A 157 11.56 0.45 -16.61
C TRP A 157 12.26 -0.35 -17.72
N GLY A 158 12.86 0.38 -18.67
CA GLY A 158 13.62 -0.21 -19.78
C GLY A 158 15.00 -0.76 -19.39
N SER A 159 15.58 -0.33 -18.27
CA SER A 159 16.86 -0.85 -17.74
C SER A 159 16.67 -2.02 -16.76
N GLY A 160 15.43 -2.40 -16.48
CA GLY A 160 15.08 -3.62 -15.75
C GLY A 160 14.66 -3.42 -14.31
N ASP A 161 14.76 -2.19 -13.78
CA ASP A 161 14.22 -1.85 -12.45
C ASP A 161 12.71 -1.64 -12.56
N ARG A 162 11.95 -2.62 -12.07
CA ARG A 162 10.49 -2.69 -12.23
C ARG A 162 9.81 -2.79 -10.87
N ARG A 163 10.26 -2.00 -9.90
CA ARG A 163 9.66 -1.99 -8.57
C ARG A 163 8.45 -1.06 -8.47
N MET A 164 7.35 -1.58 -7.95
CA MET A 164 6.14 -0.82 -7.65
C MET A 164 5.83 -0.90 -6.16
N VAL A 165 5.62 0.26 -5.53
CA VAL A 165 5.18 0.36 -4.15
C VAL A 165 3.70 0.65 -4.11
N CYS A 166 2.96 -0.12 -3.32
CA CYS A 166 1.57 0.14 -2.96
C CYS A 166 1.52 0.78 -1.58
N TYR A 167 0.71 1.82 -1.42
CA TYR A 167 0.60 2.56 -0.16
C TYR A 167 -0.84 3.00 0.09
N PHE A 168 -1.21 3.09 1.36
CA PHE A 168 -2.43 3.76 1.79
C PHE A 168 -2.15 5.24 1.97
N GLY A 169 -3.12 6.09 1.66
CA GLY A 169 -3.07 7.52 1.91
C GLY A 169 -4.39 8.04 2.44
N LEU A 170 -4.31 9.00 3.36
CA LEU A 170 -5.45 9.67 3.98
C LEU A 170 -5.42 11.16 3.66
N ALA A 171 -5.93 11.53 2.49
CA ALA A 171 -5.86 12.91 2.01
C ALA A 171 -6.61 13.88 2.93
N GLY A 172 -5.94 14.96 3.35
CA GLY A 172 -6.53 16.02 4.19
C GLY A 172 -6.62 15.67 5.68
N SER A 173 -6.07 14.55 6.12
CA SER A 173 -5.96 14.17 7.53
C SER A 173 -4.60 13.49 7.80
N THR A 174 -4.37 13.06 9.03
CA THR A 174 -3.11 12.41 9.45
C THR A 174 -3.38 11.14 10.24
N LEU A 175 -2.60 10.11 9.95
CA LEU A 175 -2.45 8.93 10.76
C LEU A 175 -1.44 9.20 11.89
N THR A 176 -1.61 8.53 13.03
CA THR A 176 -0.70 8.60 14.18
C THR A 176 -0.24 7.23 14.67
N SER A 177 -0.60 6.19 13.92
CA SER A 177 -0.23 4.81 14.13
C SER A 177 -0.19 4.12 12.78
N SER A 178 0.54 3.00 12.72
CA SER A 178 0.51 2.12 11.54
C SER A 178 -0.89 1.53 11.36
N LEU A 179 -1.34 1.46 10.10
CA LEU A 179 -2.50 0.72 9.61
C LEU A 179 -2.26 -0.78 9.60
N ARG A 180 -1.00 -1.20 9.70
CA ARG A 180 -0.65 -2.61 9.80
C ARG A 180 -1.21 -3.15 11.09
N THR A 181 -2.20 -4.03 10.99
CA THR A 181 -2.68 -4.79 12.13
C THR A 181 -1.69 -5.91 12.38
N ASP A 182 -0.70 -5.68 13.24
CA ASP A 182 0.28 -6.72 13.56
C ASP A 182 -0.30 -7.79 14.49
N ASP A 183 0.31 -8.97 14.43
CA ASP A 183 -0.09 -10.16 15.20
C ASP A 183 0.01 -9.98 16.73
N ALA A 184 0.64 -8.91 17.22
CA ALA A 184 0.89 -8.68 18.64
C ALA A 184 -0.20 -7.86 19.34
N ALA A 185 -0.94 -7.03 18.58
CA ALA A 185 -2.03 -6.22 19.13
C ALA A 185 -3.37 -6.97 19.23
N LEU A 186 -3.56 -8.03 18.44
CA LEU A 186 -4.80 -8.82 18.42
C LEU A 186 -4.74 -10.03 19.35
N THR A 187 -5.85 -10.35 20.01
CA THR A 187 -6.00 -11.63 20.70
C THR A 187 -6.04 -12.79 19.70
N THR A 188 -5.78 -14.01 20.18
CA THR A 188 -5.85 -15.21 19.33
C THR A 188 -7.22 -15.36 18.66
N GLU A 189 -8.30 -15.06 19.37
CA GLU A 189 -9.67 -15.15 18.84
C GLU A 189 -9.96 -14.04 17.83
N GLN A 190 -9.58 -12.78 18.12
CA GLN A 190 -9.72 -11.67 17.17
C GLN A 190 -9.02 -11.98 15.85
N LYS A 191 -7.78 -12.46 15.94
CA LYS A 191 -6.98 -12.84 14.78
C LYS A 191 -7.60 -14.01 14.00
N ALA A 192 -8.09 -15.04 14.69
CA ALA A 192 -8.74 -16.18 14.05
C ALA A 192 -9.99 -15.73 13.27
N TYR A 193 -10.82 -14.87 13.87
CA TYR A 193 -12.02 -14.33 13.24
C TYR A 193 -11.70 -13.46 12.02
N LEU A 194 -10.81 -12.46 12.16
CA LEU A 194 -10.47 -11.54 11.07
C LEU A 194 -9.83 -12.28 9.88
N LYS A 195 -8.96 -13.27 10.14
CA LYS A 195 -8.37 -14.10 9.07
C LYS A 195 -9.39 -15.01 8.39
N ALA A 196 -10.42 -15.45 9.09
CA ALA A 196 -11.51 -16.22 8.50
C ALA A 196 -12.44 -15.33 7.65
N ALA A 197 -12.78 -14.15 8.15
CA ALA A 197 -13.77 -13.25 7.53
C ALA A 197 -13.22 -12.43 6.34
N GLY A 198 -11.94 -12.05 6.37
CA GLY A 198 -11.31 -11.18 5.36
C GLY A 198 -11.46 -11.68 3.91
N PRO A 199 -11.14 -12.95 3.60
CA PRO A 199 -11.27 -13.49 2.25
C PRO A 199 -12.71 -13.44 1.71
N ARG A 200 -13.72 -13.71 2.55
CA ARG A 200 -15.13 -13.61 2.14
C ARG A 200 -15.51 -12.17 1.86
N GLY A 201 -15.20 -11.24 2.78
CA GLY A 201 -15.51 -9.82 2.61
C GLY A 201 -14.97 -9.26 1.29
N SER A 202 -13.74 -9.64 0.95
CA SER A 202 -13.07 -9.25 -0.29
C SER A 202 -13.73 -9.86 -1.53
N ALA A 203 -14.06 -11.15 -1.49
CA ALA A 203 -14.73 -11.84 -2.59
C ALA A 203 -16.14 -11.30 -2.85
N VAL A 204 -16.89 -10.96 -1.80
CA VAL A 204 -18.22 -10.33 -1.89
C VAL A 204 -18.12 -8.91 -2.42
N ALA A 205 -17.15 -8.12 -1.95
CA ALA A 205 -16.93 -6.74 -2.41
C ALA A 205 -16.57 -6.65 -3.91
N ALA A 206 -15.95 -7.71 -4.45
CA ALA A 206 -15.58 -7.85 -5.85
C ALA A 206 -16.75 -8.29 -6.76
N LEU A 207 -17.95 -8.56 -6.20
CA LEU A 207 -19.13 -8.80 -7.02
C LEU A 207 -19.50 -7.52 -7.80
N PRO A 208 -19.77 -7.62 -9.11
CA PRO A 208 -20.28 -6.49 -9.90
C PRO A 208 -21.56 -5.93 -9.26
N ARG A 209 -21.71 -4.60 -9.16
CA ARG A 209 -22.83 -3.94 -8.44
C ARG A 209 -23.93 -3.33 -9.32
N GLY A 210 -23.93 -3.55 -10.63
CA GLY A 210 -24.82 -2.85 -11.56
C GLY A 210 -25.36 -3.71 -12.70
N PRO A 211 -26.62 -3.47 -13.15
CA PRO A 211 -27.28 -4.25 -14.19
C PRO A 211 -26.69 -4.04 -15.59
N GLU A 212 -26.06 -2.89 -15.83
CA GLU A 212 -25.51 -2.49 -17.14
C GLU A 212 -24.39 -3.42 -17.64
N ASP A 213 -23.80 -4.22 -16.74
CA ASP A 213 -22.74 -5.19 -17.04
C ASP A 213 -23.18 -6.66 -16.89
N LEU A 214 -24.31 -6.94 -16.23
CA LEU A 214 -24.66 -8.31 -15.81
C LEU A 214 -24.92 -9.25 -16.99
N GLN A 215 -25.67 -8.81 -18.00
CA GLN A 215 -26.06 -9.70 -19.10
C GLN A 215 -24.94 -9.89 -20.13
N ALA A 216 -24.11 -8.86 -20.37
CA ALA A 216 -22.95 -8.94 -21.25
C ALA A 216 -21.74 -9.66 -20.61
N LYS A 217 -21.63 -9.65 -19.27
CA LYS A 217 -20.52 -10.25 -18.51
C LYS A 217 -20.97 -11.41 -17.63
N LEU A 218 -22.08 -12.07 -17.97
CA LEU A 218 -22.68 -13.12 -17.16
C LEU A 218 -21.71 -14.25 -16.75
N PRO A 219 -20.83 -14.76 -17.63
CA PRO A 219 -19.83 -15.75 -17.21
C PRO A 219 -18.85 -15.21 -16.16
N ALA A 220 -18.43 -13.95 -16.28
CA ALA A 220 -17.53 -13.31 -15.32
C ALA A 220 -18.23 -13.07 -13.98
N PHE A 221 -19.51 -12.67 -14.03
CA PHE A 221 -20.35 -12.56 -12.84
C PHE A 221 -20.48 -13.91 -12.11
N ASN A 222 -20.85 -14.97 -12.83
CA ASN A 222 -20.97 -16.32 -12.27
C ASN A 222 -19.66 -16.80 -11.63
N ALA A 223 -18.52 -16.50 -12.26
CA ALA A 223 -17.21 -16.80 -11.72
C ALA A 223 -16.92 -16.02 -10.42
N CYS A 224 -17.28 -14.74 -10.34
CA CYS A 224 -17.18 -13.97 -9.10
C CYS A 224 -18.08 -14.56 -8.00
N ALA A 225 -19.33 -14.89 -8.32
CA ALA A 225 -20.26 -15.51 -7.37
C ALA A 225 -19.74 -16.87 -6.86
N ALA A 226 -19.16 -17.69 -7.75
CA ALA A 226 -18.55 -18.97 -7.36
C ALA A 226 -17.37 -18.78 -6.40
N ARG A 227 -16.53 -17.77 -6.63
CA ARG A 227 -15.43 -17.42 -5.71
C ARG A 227 -15.94 -16.95 -4.36
N ALA A 228 -16.95 -16.08 -4.33
CA ALA A 228 -17.58 -15.63 -3.10
C ALA A 228 -18.21 -16.78 -2.32
N ALA A 229 -18.91 -17.70 -3.01
CA ALA A 229 -19.49 -18.89 -2.38
C ALA A 229 -18.41 -19.78 -1.75
N ALA A 230 -17.30 -20.00 -2.47
CA ALA A 230 -16.17 -20.78 -1.96
C ALA A 230 -15.52 -20.13 -0.74
N ALA A 231 -15.28 -18.81 -0.77
CA ALA A 231 -14.73 -18.06 0.36
C ALA A 231 -15.67 -18.11 1.58
N THR A 232 -16.98 -18.01 1.37
CA THR A 232 -17.99 -18.10 2.45
C THR A 232 -17.97 -19.48 3.11
N ARG A 233 -17.89 -20.56 2.31
CA ARG A 233 -17.77 -21.93 2.86
C ARG A 233 -16.48 -22.15 3.63
N GLU A 234 -15.38 -21.55 3.17
CA GLU A 234 -14.11 -21.64 3.87
C GLU A 234 -14.14 -20.87 5.19
N GLU A 235 -14.75 -19.68 5.23
CA GLU A 235 -14.99 -18.96 6.49
C GLU A 235 -15.79 -19.82 7.46
N ILE A 236 -16.94 -20.38 7.03
CA ILE A 236 -17.74 -21.30 7.86
C ILE A 236 -16.87 -22.43 8.42
N ARG A 237 -16.10 -23.11 7.56
CA ARG A 237 -15.24 -24.22 7.98
C ARG A 237 -14.23 -23.81 9.04
N VAL A 238 -13.56 -22.67 8.86
CA VAL A 238 -12.58 -22.14 9.82
C VAL A 238 -13.26 -21.77 11.12
N LEU A 239 -14.38 -21.04 11.08
CA LEU A 239 -15.14 -20.64 12.26
C LEU A 239 -15.62 -21.84 13.08
N GLU A 240 -16.12 -22.90 12.44
CA GLU A 240 -16.58 -24.12 13.13
C GLU A 240 -15.44 -24.94 13.74
N SER A 241 -14.25 -24.88 13.17
CA SER A 241 -13.08 -25.63 13.65
C SER A 241 -12.27 -24.92 14.74
N THR A 242 -12.55 -23.63 14.98
CA THR A 242 -11.79 -22.80 15.91
C THR A 242 -12.35 -22.95 17.34
N PRO A 243 -11.50 -23.15 18.37
CA PRO A 243 -11.95 -23.29 19.75
C PRO A 243 -12.23 -21.92 20.38
N TRP A 244 -13.45 -21.43 20.22
CA TRP A 244 -13.90 -20.16 20.80
C TRP A 244 -14.18 -20.26 22.29
N SER A 245 -13.98 -19.15 23.00
CA SER A 245 -14.49 -18.92 24.34
C SER A 245 -16.03 -19.01 24.33
N PRO A 246 -16.68 -19.42 25.43
CA PRO A 246 -18.12 -19.67 25.43
C PRO A 246 -18.96 -18.46 24.97
N ALA A 247 -18.57 -17.24 25.34
CA ALA A 247 -19.26 -16.02 24.94
C ALA A 247 -19.17 -15.76 23.43
N VAL A 248 -17.98 -15.92 22.84
CA VAL A 248 -17.76 -15.75 21.39
C VAL A 248 -18.42 -16.89 20.60
N GLY A 249 -18.34 -18.13 21.11
CA GLY A 249 -18.88 -19.31 20.45
C GLY A 249 -20.39 -19.27 20.18
N THR A 250 -21.17 -18.64 21.09
CA THR A 250 -22.60 -18.41 20.87
C THR A 250 -22.85 -17.52 19.65
N GLU A 251 -22.15 -16.39 19.56
CA GLU A 251 -22.29 -15.46 18.44
C GLU A 251 -21.75 -16.05 17.13
N ILE A 252 -20.64 -16.81 17.18
CA ILE A 252 -20.11 -17.52 16.01
C ILE A 252 -21.12 -18.52 15.46
N THR A 253 -21.83 -19.25 16.33
CA THR A 253 -22.87 -20.20 15.90
C THR A 253 -23.99 -19.50 15.15
N ALA A 254 -24.42 -18.32 15.64
CA ALA A 254 -25.42 -17.50 14.95
C ALA A 254 -24.89 -16.99 13.60
N LEU A 255 -23.67 -16.47 13.56
CA LEU A 255 -23.02 -16.02 12.32
C LEU A 255 -22.91 -17.14 11.28
N VAL A 256 -22.47 -18.34 11.68
CA VAL A 256 -22.35 -19.49 10.78
C VAL A 256 -23.72 -19.87 10.17
N ALA A 257 -24.81 -19.74 10.92
CA ALA A 257 -26.16 -19.98 10.39
C ALA A 257 -26.54 -18.98 9.28
N GLU A 258 -26.20 -17.69 9.43
CA GLU A 258 -26.43 -16.68 8.40
C GLU A 258 -25.49 -16.86 7.19
N LEU A 259 -24.21 -17.16 7.42
CA LEU A 259 -23.24 -17.44 6.35
C LEU A 259 -23.66 -18.63 5.47
N ARG A 260 -24.30 -19.66 6.04
CA ARG A 260 -24.84 -20.80 5.27
C ARG A 260 -25.96 -20.38 4.32
N LYS A 261 -26.80 -19.43 4.73
CA LYS A 261 -27.85 -18.87 3.87
C LYS A 261 -27.20 -18.07 2.73
N GLU A 262 -26.22 -17.23 3.05
CA GLU A 262 -25.47 -16.48 2.03
C GLU A 262 -24.78 -17.42 1.02
N ALA A 263 -24.08 -18.46 1.49
CA ALA A 263 -23.43 -19.43 0.61
C ALA A 263 -24.42 -20.08 -0.36
N THR A 264 -25.64 -20.39 0.09
CA THR A 264 -26.71 -20.95 -0.74
C THR A 264 -27.14 -19.97 -1.84
N VAL A 265 -27.26 -18.68 -1.52
CA VAL A 265 -27.59 -17.63 -2.49
C VAL A 265 -26.47 -17.47 -3.51
N LEU A 266 -25.22 -17.35 -3.05
CA LEU A 266 -24.04 -17.22 -3.92
C LEU A 266 -23.86 -18.42 -4.85
N ASP A 267 -24.13 -19.63 -4.36
CA ASP A 267 -24.16 -20.85 -5.19
C ASP A 267 -25.27 -20.81 -6.24
N GLY A 268 -26.43 -20.25 -5.92
CA GLY A 268 -27.50 -19.99 -6.88
C GLY A 268 -27.05 -19.05 -7.99
N LEU A 269 -26.47 -17.90 -7.61
CA LEU A 269 -25.93 -16.91 -8.53
C LEU A 269 -24.84 -17.49 -9.43
N ALA A 270 -23.93 -18.28 -8.87
CA ALA A 270 -22.87 -18.95 -9.62
C ALA A 270 -23.40 -19.89 -10.70
N ARG A 271 -24.56 -20.52 -10.48
CA ARG A 271 -25.18 -21.47 -11.43
C ARG A 271 -26.06 -20.80 -12.46
N THR A 272 -26.96 -19.92 -12.04
CA THR A 272 -28.06 -19.43 -12.89
C THR A 272 -27.79 -18.05 -13.48
N GLY A 273 -26.96 -17.23 -12.85
CA GLY A 273 -26.61 -15.88 -13.30
C GLY A 273 -27.79 -14.92 -13.49
N GLN A 274 -29.00 -15.26 -13.06
CA GLN A 274 -30.16 -14.44 -13.44
C GLN A 274 -30.11 -13.09 -12.73
N ALA A 275 -30.17 -12.01 -13.51
CA ALA A 275 -30.10 -10.63 -13.02
C ALA A 275 -31.17 -10.30 -11.96
N GLY A 276 -32.32 -11.01 -11.96
CA GLY A 276 -33.35 -10.90 -10.93
C GLY A 276 -32.91 -11.41 -9.55
N ALA A 277 -32.21 -12.55 -9.50
CA ALA A 277 -31.65 -13.08 -8.25
C ALA A 277 -30.48 -12.22 -7.75
N PHE A 278 -29.74 -11.58 -8.66
CA PHE A 278 -28.74 -10.59 -8.30
C PHE A 278 -29.37 -9.31 -7.75
N GLY A 279 -30.46 -8.81 -8.35
CA GLY A 279 -31.20 -7.65 -7.84
C GLY A 279 -31.62 -7.85 -6.39
N GLU A 280 -32.19 -9.01 -6.04
CA GLU A 280 -32.56 -9.32 -4.65
C GLU A 280 -31.36 -9.43 -3.69
N TYR A 281 -30.20 -9.90 -4.17
CA TYR A 281 -28.96 -9.92 -3.39
C TYR A 281 -28.34 -8.52 -3.22
N ALA A 282 -28.33 -7.72 -4.30
CA ALA A 282 -27.75 -6.38 -4.36
C ALA A 282 -28.61 -5.32 -3.66
N ASP A 283 -29.93 -5.46 -3.69
CA ASP A 283 -30.89 -4.58 -3.01
C ASP A 283 -30.82 -4.72 -1.47
N GLY A 284 -30.10 -5.73 -0.96
CA GLY A 284 -29.59 -5.77 0.41
C GLY A 284 -30.61 -5.85 1.54
N THR A 285 -31.91 -5.86 1.26
CA THR A 285 -32.96 -5.75 2.30
C THR A 285 -33.36 -7.10 2.92
N ALA A 286 -33.21 -8.22 2.23
CA ALA A 286 -33.62 -9.53 2.75
C ALA A 286 -32.48 -10.37 3.36
N TYR A 287 -31.24 -10.19 2.90
CA TYR A 287 -30.11 -11.05 3.27
C TYR A 287 -29.00 -10.34 4.04
N ASN A 288 -28.78 -9.05 3.81
CA ASN A 288 -27.66 -8.35 4.45
C ASN A 288 -27.96 -7.99 5.90
N ALA A 289 -29.16 -7.53 6.26
CA ALA A 289 -29.40 -7.05 7.63
C ALA A 289 -29.13 -8.14 8.71
N PRO A 290 -29.68 -9.36 8.63
CA PRO A 290 -29.42 -10.39 9.65
C PRO A 290 -27.95 -10.84 9.70
N LEU A 291 -27.32 -11.00 8.53
CA LEU A 291 -25.90 -11.37 8.45
C LEU A 291 -25.01 -10.26 9.02
N GLN A 292 -25.29 -9.00 8.69
CA GLN A 292 -24.55 -7.85 9.23
C GLN A 292 -24.76 -7.73 10.73
N ASP A 293 -25.98 -7.93 11.23
CA ASP A 293 -26.26 -7.95 12.67
C ASP A 293 -25.44 -9.05 13.38
N ALA A 294 -25.38 -10.26 12.81
CA ALA A 294 -24.59 -11.36 13.36
C ALA A 294 -23.07 -11.06 13.33
N VAL A 295 -22.57 -10.46 12.24
CA VAL A 295 -21.18 -9.96 12.16
C VAL A 295 -20.90 -8.95 13.27
N VAL A 296 -21.80 -7.98 13.49
CA VAL A 296 -21.66 -6.98 14.54
C VAL A 296 -21.66 -7.60 15.94
N GLN A 297 -22.49 -8.61 16.22
CA GLN A 297 -22.47 -9.28 17.53
C GLN A 297 -21.16 -10.05 17.78
N VAL A 298 -20.65 -10.77 16.79
CA VAL A 298 -19.34 -11.45 16.91
C VAL A 298 -18.23 -10.43 17.16
N ARG A 299 -18.20 -9.33 16.39
CA ARG A 299 -17.22 -8.26 16.56
C ARG A 299 -17.31 -7.62 17.94
N ARG A 300 -18.52 -7.37 18.44
CA ARG A 300 -18.77 -6.87 19.81
C ARG A 300 -18.25 -7.85 20.87
N ALA A 301 -18.54 -9.14 20.74
CA ALA A 301 -18.05 -10.17 21.67
C ALA A 301 -16.51 -10.27 21.67
N LEU A 302 -15.87 -10.02 20.53
CA LEU A 302 -14.42 -9.98 20.36
C LEU A 302 -13.79 -8.63 20.73
N GLY A 303 -14.57 -7.60 21.08
CA GLY A 303 -14.06 -6.26 21.34
C GLY A 303 -13.43 -5.58 20.11
N LEU A 304 -13.88 -5.93 18.90
CA LEU A 304 -13.49 -5.30 17.64
C LEU A 304 -14.43 -4.13 17.30
N THR A 305 -13.99 -3.22 16.42
CA THR A 305 -14.78 -2.07 15.97
C THR A 305 -16.10 -2.53 15.34
N THR A 306 -17.23 -1.91 15.68
CA THR A 306 -18.56 -2.32 15.15
C THR A 306 -19.18 -1.31 14.19
N GLU A 307 -18.50 -0.21 13.91
CA GLU A 307 -18.94 0.85 13.01
C GLU A 307 -17.84 1.07 11.96
N SER A 308 -18.22 1.22 10.69
CA SER A 308 -17.31 1.49 9.57
C SER A 308 -17.64 2.83 8.94
#